data_AF-A0A4Q8QS02-F1
#
_entry.id   AF-A0A4Q8QS02-F1
#
_cell.length_a   1.000
_cell.length_b   1.000
_cell.length_c   1.000
_cell.angle_alpha   90.00
_cell.angle_beta   90.00
_cell.angle_gamma   90.00
#
_symmetry.space_group_name_H-M   'P 1'
#
loop_
_entity.id
_entity.type
_entity.pdbx_description
1 polymer ?
#
loop_
_entity_poly.entity_id
_entity_poly.type
_entity_poly.pdbx_seq_one_letter_code
_entity_poly.pdbx_strand_id
1 'polypeptide(L)'
;MTSRPILTLLILAALSLGADAASAQDRGSVNPKPLPPLANPNDPKLGAKELFARKVLPTATPTRVIGSYSKGCLAGAAQMPINGETWQVMRLSRNRNWGYPGMIALLKRLSVRAHKDAGWPGILVGDIAQPR
;
A
#
# COMPACT_ATOMS: atom_id res chain seq x y z
N MET A 1 53.59 10.34 10.11
CA MET A 1 52.43 9.45 9.84
C MET A 1 52.52 8.22 10.72
N THR A 2 52.10 8.32 11.98
CA THR A 2 52.06 7.18 12.90
C THR A 2 50.63 6.66 12.94
N SER A 3 50.36 5.59 12.18
CA SER A 3 49.11 4.85 12.27
C SER A 3 48.94 4.34 13.70
N ARG A 4 47.78 4.58 14.32
CA ARG A 4 47.44 4.14 15.69
C ARG A 4 46.59 2.87 15.62
N PRO A 5 47.19 1.68 15.44
CA PRO A 5 46.45 0.44 15.17
C PRO A 5 45.48 0.04 16.29
N ILE A 6 45.77 0.47 17.52
CA ILE A 6 44.94 0.21 18.71
C ILE A 6 43.59 0.95 18.62
N LEU A 7 43.59 2.18 18.11
CA LEU A 7 42.36 2.95 17.93
C LEU A 7 41.50 2.33 16.82
N THR A 8 42.13 1.83 15.76
CA THR A 8 41.45 1.14 14.66
C THR A 8 40.83 -0.18 15.11
N LEU A 9 41.52 -0.96 15.96
CA LEU A 9 40.99 -2.20 16.53
C LEU A 9 39.82 -1.96 17.51
N LEU A 10 39.90 -0.93 18.34
CA LEU A 10 38.82 -0.57 19.28
C LEU A 10 37.55 -0.12 18.54
N ILE A 11 37.69 0.64 17.44
CA ILE A 11 36.55 1.04 16.61
C ILE A 11 35.92 -0.18 15.94
N LEU A 12 36.72 -1.12 15.42
CA LEU A 12 36.21 -2.31 14.75
C LEU A 12 35.48 -3.27 15.72
N ALA A 13 35.95 -3.39 16.96
CA ALA A 13 35.30 -4.18 18.00
C ALA A 13 33.99 -3.55 18.51
N ALA A 14 33.88 -2.22 18.54
CA ALA A 14 32.64 -1.53 18.91
C ALA A 14 31.53 -1.69 17.85
N LEU A 15 31.90 -1.81 16.57
CA LEU A 15 30.96 -2.01 15.45
C LEU A 15 30.32 -3.40 15.42
N SER A 16 30.97 -4.42 15.99
CA SER A 16 30.45 -5.81 16.02
C SER A 16 29.52 -6.10 17.19
N LEU A 17 29.47 -5.24 18.22
CA LEU A 17 28.62 -5.41 19.42
C LEU A 17 27.24 -4.75 19.30
N GLY A 18 26.98 -3.95 18.26
CA GLY A 18 25.73 -3.19 18.07
C GLY A 18 24.81 -3.71 16.97
N ALA A 19 25.08 -4.87 16.38
CA ALA A 19 24.23 -5.47 15.36
C ALA A 19 23.11 -6.31 16.01
N ASP A 20 22.17 -5.63 16.69
CA ASP A 20 20.89 -6.25 16.99
C ASP A 20 20.28 -6.75 15.68
N ALA A 21 19.85 -8.01 15.66
CA ALA A 21 19.16 -8.60 14.52
C ALA A 21 17.92 -7.75 14.23
N ALA A 22 18.03 -6.87 13.24
CA ALA A 22 16.91 -6.07 12.78
C ALA A 22 15.80 -7.02 12.33
N SER A 23 14.76 -7.15 13.17
CA SER A 23 13.57 -7.92 12.83
C SER A 23 12.89 -7.21 11.67
N ALA A 24 13.08 -7.72 10.46
CA ALA A 24 12.38 -7.23 9.29
C ALA A 24 10.87 -7.44 9.49
N GLN A 25 10.08 -6.48 9.04
CA GLN A 25 8.62 -6.62 9.04
C GLN A 25 8.22 -7.85 8.22
N ASP A 26 7.25 -8.60 8.74
CA ASP A 26 6.66 -9.71 8.02
C ASP A 26 6.16 -9.24 6.64
N ARG A 27 6.72 -9.84 5.58
CA ARG A 27 6.32 -9.60 4.20
C ARG A 27 5.00 -10.34 4.00
N GLY A 28 3.90 -9.70 4.42
CA GLY A 28 2.57 -10.31 4.36
C GLY A 28 2.29 -11.04 3.04
N SER A 29 1.53 -12.13 3.09
CA SER A 29 1.32 -13.06 1.97
C SER A 29 0.93 -12.35 0.67
N VAL A 30 1.53 -12.74 -0.47
CA VAL A 30 1.13 -12.29 -1.82
C VAL A 30 -0.21 -12.87 -2.26
N ASN A 31 -0.64 -13.99 -1.65
CA ASN A 31 -1.88 -14.70 -1.91
C ASN A 31 -2.72 -14.74 -0.62
N PRO A 32 -3.57 -13.73 -0.37
CA PRO A 32 -4.39 -13.70 0.84
C PRO A 32 -5.42 -14.83 0.82
N LYS A 33 -5.53 -15.58 1.94
CA LYS A 33 -6.61 -16.56 2.13
C LYS A 33 -7.95 -15.82 2.18
N PRO A 34 -8.99 -16.29 1.47
CA PRO A 34 -10.33 -15.71 1.59
C PRO A 34 -10.82 -15.71 3.04
N LEU A 35 -11.50 -14.62 3.43
CA LEU A 35 -12.09 -14.52 4.76
C LEU A 35 -13.21 -15.56 4.93
N PRO A 36 -13.41 -16.11 6.14
CA PRO A 36 -14.53 -17.00 6.41
C PRO A 36 -15.88 -16.34 6.10
N PRO A 37 -16.90 -17.13 5.69
CA PRO A 37 -18.26 -16.65 5.54
C PRO A 37 -18.78 -15.98 6.81
N LEU A 38 -19.65 -14.98 6.65
CA LEU A 38 -20.30 -14.32 7.76
C LEU A 38 -21.48 -15.18 8.25
N ALA A 39 -21.63 -15.32 9.56
CA ALA A 39 -22.75 -16.06 10.17
C ALA A 39 -24.10 -15.37 9.90
N ASN A 40 -24.16 -14.05 10.02
CA ASN A 40 -25.34 -13.24 9.67
C ASN A 40 -24.92 -11.96 8.94
N PRO A 41 -24.92 -11.95 7.58
CA PRO A 41 -24.54 -10.77 6.79
C PRO A 41 -25.45 -9.54 6.97
N ASN A 42 -26.68 -9.72 7.49
CA ASN A 42 -27.68 -8.66 7.63
C ASN A 42 -27.76 -8.12 9.08
N ASP A 43 -26.86 -8.54 9.97
CA ASP A 43 -26.82 -8.02 11.34
C ASP A 43 -26.51 -6.50 11.32
N PRO A 44 -27.39 -5.64 11.85
CA PRO A 44 -27.15 -4.19 11.87
C PRO A 44 -25.94 -3.77 12.72
N LYS A 45 -25.44 -4.65 13.61
CA LYS A 45 -24.23 -4.42 14.40
C LYS A 45 -22.95 -4.82 13.64
N LEU A 46 -23.08 -5.47 12.49
CA LEU A 46 -21.94 -5.89 11.69
C LEU A 46 -21.21 -4.67 11.12
N GLY A 47 -19.92 -4.56 11.45
CA GLY A 47 -19.09 -3.47 10.96
C GLY A 47 -18.92 -3.52 9.45
N ALA A 48 -19.01 -2.36 8.79
CA ALA A 48 -18.83 -2.22 7.35
C ALA A 48 -17.54 -2.88 6.83
N LYS A 49 -16.45 -2.85 7.62
CA LYS A 49 -15.16 -3.50 7.29
C LYS A 49 -15.33 -4.98 6.94
N GLU A 50 -16.25 -5.70 7.59
CA GLU A 50 -16.50 -7.12 7.33
C GLU A 50 -17.17 -7.33 5.97
N LEU A 51 -18.08 -6.44 5.60
CA LEU A 51 -18.78 -6.49 4.32
C LEU A 51 -17.86 -6.08 3.16
N PHE A 52 -17.12 -4.99 3.31
CA PHE A 52 -16.24 -4.45 2.27
C PHE A 52 -14.95 -5.27 2.08
N ALA A 53 -14.33 -5.79 3.16
CA ALA A 53 -13.12 -6.59 3.04
C ALA A 53 -13.30 -7.90 2.26
N ARG A 54 -14.55 -8.38 2.11
CA ARG A 54 -14.89 -9.57 1.33
C ARG A 54 -15.18 -9.28 -0.14
N LYS A 55 -15.22 -8.01 -0.57
CA LYS A 55 -15.43 -7.64 -1.97
C LYS A 55 -14.08 -7.49 -2.65
N VAL A 56 -13.83 -8.32 -3.66
CA VAL A 56 -12.56 -8.34 -4.40
C VAL A 56 -12.60 -7.52 -5.69
N LEU A 57 -13.79 -7.15 -6.15
CA LEU A 57 -14.03 -6.37 -7.36
C LEU A 57 -14.96 -5.18 -7.10
N PRO A 58 -14.87 -4.11 -7.91
CA PRO A 58 -15.78 -2.98 -7.80
C PRO A 58 -17.22 -3.39 -8.10
N THR A 59 -18.18 -2.51 -7.81
CA THR A 59 -19.55 -2.71 -8.30
C THR A 59 -19.60 -2.54 -9.81
N ALA A 60 -20.44 -3.31 -10.50
CA ALA A 60 -20.71 -3.17 -11.94
C ALA A 60 -21.72 -2.03 -12.19
N THR A 61 -21.39 -0.82 -11.72
CA THR A 61 -22.22 0.37 -11.81
C THR A 61 -21.35 1.58 -12.20
N PRO A 62 -21.94 2.68 -12.69
CA PRO A 62 -21.20 3.92 -12.88
C PRO A 62 -20.47 4.36 -11.60
N THR A 63 -19.32 5.02 -11.76
CA THR A 63 -18.54 5.48 -10.62
C THR A 63 -19.32 6.49 -9.79
N ARG A 64 -19.38 6.30 -8.48
CA ARG A 64 -19.99 7.25 -7.55
C ARG A 64 -19.31 7.22 -6.19
N VAL A 65 -18.92 8.39 -5.69
CA VAL A 65 -18.48 8.59 -4.31
C VAL A 65 -19.72 8.84 -3.45
N ILE A 66 -19.83 8.12 -2.34
CA ILE A 66 -21.00 8.19 -1.44
C ILE A 66 -20.48 8.49 -0.04
N GLY A 67 -21.00 9.54 0.60
CA GLY A 67 -20.60 9.93 1.96
C GLY A 67 -19.32 10.79 2.00
N SER A 68 -18.62 10.75 3.13
CA SER A 68 -17.40 11.55 3.38
C SER A 68 -16.15 10.69 3.40
N TYR A 69 -14.97 11.31 3.37
CA TYR A 69 -13.67 10.61 3.34
C TYR A 69 -13.53 9.55 4.43
N SER A 70 -13.88 9.87 5.69
CA SER A 70 -13.76 8.95 6.82
C SER A 70 -14.99 8.06 7.04
N LYS A 71 -16.07 8.27 6.27
CA LYS A 71 -17.35 7.55 6.42
C LYS A 71 -18.10 7.54 5.09
N GLY A 72 -17.59 6.77 4.14
CA GLY A 72 -18.14 6.69 2.80
C GLY A 72 -17.81 5.37 2.10
N CYS A 73 -18.29 5.23 0.87
CA CYS A 73 -18.03 4.10 -0.03
C CYS A 73 -17.91 4.58 -1.49
N LEU A 74 -17.41 3.71 -2.36
CA LEU A 74 -17.13 3.99 -3.76
C LEU A 74 -17.77 2.94 -4.67
N ALA A 75 -18.81 3.33 -5.40
CA ALA A 75 -19.33 2.49 -6.47
C ALA A 75 -18.46 2.64 -7.73
N GLY A 76 -18.34 1.58 -8.53
CA GLY A 76 -17.68 1.62 -9.85
C GLY A 76 -16.23 2.09 -9.80
N ALA A 77 -15.46 1.65 -8.80
CA ALA A 77 -14.07 2.07 -8.61
C ALA A 77 -13.19 1.66 -9.81
N ALA A 78 -12.29 2.54 -10.21
CA ALA A 78 -11.26 2.24 -11.20
C ALA A 78 -10.01 1.67 -10.50
N GLN A 79 -9.35 0.72 -11.17
CA GLN A 79 -8.11 0.14 -10.67
C GLN A 79 -6.89 1.00 -11.08
N MET A 80 -5.97 1.24 -10.15
CA MET A 80 -4.62 1.69 -10.48
C MET A 80 -3.84 0.50 -11.06
N PRO A 81 -3.30 0.57 -12.29
CA PRO A 81 -2.46 -0.48 -12.84
C PRO A 81 -1.29 -0.78 -11.90
N ILE A 82 -0.99 -2.07 -11.71
CA ILE A 82 0.02 -2.56 -10.77
C ILE A 82 1.38 -1.91 -11.04
N ASN A 83 1.76 -1.85 -12.32
CA ASN A 83 2.99 -1.21 -12.78
C ASN A 83 2.66 -0.17 -13.84
N GLY A 84 3.49 0.87 -13.90
CA GLY A 84 3.60 1.76 -15.04
C GLY A 84 5.03 2.26 -15.18
N GLU A 85 5.29 3.08 -16.19
CA GLU A 85 6.64 3.55 -16.51
C GLU A 85 7.32 4.28 -15.35
N THR A 86 6.55 4.99 -14.54
CA THR A 86 7.04 5.85 -13.45
C THR A 86 6.38 5.54 -12.11
N TRP A 87 5.72 4.38 -11.96
CA TRP A 87 5.12 3.98 -10.69
C TRP A 87 5.04 2.47 -10.49
N GLN A 88 4.96 2.06 -9.23
CA GLN A 88 4.64 0.70 -8.82
C GLN A 88 3.68 0.70 -7.64
N VAL A 89 2.68 -0.17 -7.65
CA VAL A 89 1.74 -0.35 -6.53
C VAL A 89 2.33 -1.33 -5.51
N MET A 90 2.32 -0.94 -4.24
CA MET A 90 2.81 -1.75 -3.14
C MET A 90 1.70 -2.58 -2.48
N ARG A 91 2.11 -3.65 -1.77
CA ARG A 91 1.22 -4.47 -0.90
C ARG A 91 -0.04 -4.97 -1.62
N LEU A 92 0.14 -5.52 -2.82
CA LEU A 92 -0.93 -5.98 -3.71
C LEU A 92 -1.92 -6.94 -3.05
N SER A 93 -1.46 -7.74 -2.10
CA SER A 93 -2.30 -8.67 -1.34
C SER A 93 -3.42 -8.04 -0.52
N ARG A 94 -3.35 -6.73 -0.27
CA ARG A 94 -4.43 -6.01 0.40
C ARG A 94 -5.60 -5.68 -0.50
N ASN A 95 -5.41 -5.75 -1.82
CA ASN A 95 -6.40 -5.35 -2.83
C ASN A 95 -6.94 -3.92 -2.61
N ARG A 96 -6.02 -2.96 -2.40
CA ARG A 96 -6.33 -1.57 -2.05
C ARG A 96 -5.88 -0.54 -3.09
N ASN A 97 -5.74 -0.95 -4.34
CA ASN A 97 -5.35 -0.09 -5.45
C ASN A 97 -6.53 0.39 -6.28
N TRP A 98 -7.67 0.66 -5.64
CA TRP A 98 -8.91 1.10 -6.27
C TRP A 98 -9.22 2.54 -5.89
N GLY A 99 -9.82 3.31 -6.79
CA GLY A 99 -10.17 4.70 -6.52
C GLY A 99 -11.11 5.31 -7.55
N TYR A 100 -11.52 6.55 -7.29
CA TYR A 100 -12.24 7.36 -8.27
C TYR A 100 -11.33 7.59 -9.50
N PRO A 101 -11.83 7.58 -10.75
CA PRO A 101 -11.02 7.78 -11.94
C PRO A 101 -10.12 9.03 -11.89
N GLY A 102 -10.61 10.13 -11.30
CA GLY A 102 -9.82 11.35 -11.09
C GLY A 102 -8.62 11.17 -10.15
N MET A 103 -8.74 10.32 -9.12
CA MET A 103 -7.62 9.96 -8.23
C MET A 103 -6.58 9.13 -8.99
N ILE A 104 -7.01 8.13 -9.77
CA ILE A 104 -6.11 7.32 -10.59
C ILE A 104 -5.36 8.20 -11.60
N ALA A 105 -6.05 9.12 -12.25
CA ALA A 105 -5.45 10.08 -13.17
C ALA A 105 -4.47 11.02 -12.46
N LEU A 106 -4.79 11.48 -11.24
CA LEU A 106 -3.88 12.30 -10.44
C LEU A 106 -2.58 11.56 -10.13
N LEU A 107 -2.66 10.31 -9.66
CA LEU A 107 -1.48 9.51 -9.32
C LEU A 107 -0.58 9.27 -10.53
N LYS A 108 -1.15 8.97 -11.70
CA LYS A 108 -0.40 8.83 -12.95
C LYS A 108 0.29 10.13 -13.39
N ARG A 109 -0.37 11.29 -13.24
CA ARG A 109 0.27 12.58 -13.56
C ARG A 109 1.36 12.92 -12.55
N LEU A 110 1.12 12.65 -11.26
CA LEU A 110 2.08 12.87 -10.19
C LEU A 110 3.34 12.03 -10.41
N SER A 111 3.19 10.76 -10.81
CA SER A 111 4.33 9.87 -11.05
C SER A 111 5.26 10.38 -12.15
N VAL A 112 4.68 10.81 -13.28
CA VAL A 112 5.43 11.40 -14.39
C VAL A 112 6.11 12.69 -13.98
N ARG A 113 5.41 13.55 -13.22
CA ARG A 113 5.97 14.82 -12.74
C ARG A 113 7.12 14.59 -11.75
N ALA A 114 6.96 13.67 -10.79
CA ALA A 114 8.00 13.33 -9.84
C ALA A 114 9.27 12.81 -10.54
N HIS A 115 9.09 11.99 -11.58
CA HIS A 115 10.20 11.53 -12.40
C HIS A 115 10.90 12.66 -13.14
N LYS A 116 10.13 13.48 -13.87
CA LYS A 116 10.66 14.57 -14.69
C LYS A 116 11.34 15.68 -13.87
N ASP A 117 10.73 16.08 -12.77
CA ASP A 117 11.09 17.32 -12.08
C ASP A 117 11.93 17.09 -10.84
N ALA A 118 11.64 16.02 -10.09
CA ALA A 118 12.40 15.68 -8.89
C ALA A 118 13.51 14.65 -9.18
N GLY A 119 13.58 14.12 -10.40
CA GLY A 119 14.56 13.11 -10.81
C GLY A 119 14.33 11.74 -10.14
N TRP A 120 13.15 11.49 -9.59
CA TRP A 120 12.86 10.20 -8.94
C TRP A 120 12.73 9.09 -9.98
N PRO A 121 13.16 7.85 -9.74
CA PRO A 121 12.92 6.73 -10.67
C PRO A 121 11.43 6.46 -10.91
N GLY A 122 10.57 6.93 -10.02
CA GLY A 122 9.11 6.80 -10.05
C GLY A 122 8.54 6.99 -8.64
N ILE A 123 7.25 6.69 -8.48
CA ILE A 123 6.58 6.68 -7.16
C ILE A 123 6.13 5.28 -6.77
N LEU A 124 6.17 5.01 -5.46
CA LEU A 124 5.55 3.83 -4.87
C LEU A 124 4.16 4.19 -4.35
N VAL A 125 3.13 3.56 -4.91
CA VAL A 125 1.72 3.82 -4.57
C VAL A 125 1.27 2.85 -3.50
N GLY A 126 0.89 3.38 -2.33
CA GLY A 126 0.33 2.61 -1.23
C GLY A 126 -1.17 2.34 -1.37
N ASP A 127 -1.86 2.25 -0.23
CA ASP A 127 -3.31 2.11 -0.20
C ASP A 127 -3.99 3.34 -0.82
N ILE A 128 -4.95 3.10 -1.72
CA ILE A 128 -5.90 4.10 -2.22
C ILE A 128 -7.25 3.86 -1.54
N ALA A 129 -7.97 2.82 -1.93
CA ALA A 129 -9.22 2.37 -1.32
C ALA A 129 -9.47 0.88 -1.61
N GLN A 130 -10.43 0.30 -0.88
CA GLN A 130 -11.04 -0.99 -1.24
C GLN A 130 -11.86 -0.84 -2.54
N PRO A 131 -12.27 -1.94 -3.20
CA PRO A 131 -13.01 -1.85 -4.45
C PRO A 131 -14.39 -1.19 -4.32
N ARG A 132 -14.93 -1.09 -3.10
CA ARG A 132 -16.26 -0.57 -2.77
C ARG A 132 -16.23 0.20 -1.46
#